data_AF-A0A7S3W7H6-F1
#
_entry.id   AF-A0A7S3W7H6-F1
#
_cell.length_a   1.000
_cell.length_b   1.000
_cell.length_c   1.000
_cell.angle_alpha   90.00
_cell.angle_beta   90.00
_cell.angle_gamma   90.00
#
_symmetry.space_group_name_H-M   'P 1'
#
loop_
_entity.id
_entity.type
_entity.pdbx_description
1 polymer ?
#
loop_
_entity_poly.entity_id
_entity_poly.type
_entity_poly.pdbx_seq_one_letter_code
_entity_poly.pdbx_strand_id
1 'polypeptide(L)'
;MRANFIAGFEKSDMGWDLTPSSLQWLLQALWDRYHVPLFITESGLADGDGTEFRRTRYLSACLAAIAELVAKGVDVRGYLVWTLLDNFEWAEGFRPRFGIIHNCFDTQTRTPRRVPFEMLRGVFTRTKAAATLPNGHRDSGHTPARDALGKLGKDVYEKQFRQQ
;
A
#
# COMPACT_ATOMS: atom_id res chain seq x y z
N MET A 1 -28.48 -14.95 2.09
CA MET A 1 -27.14 -14.84 2.71
C MET A 1 -27.13 -13.62 3.61
N ARG A 2 -27.01 -13.79 4.93
CA ARG A 2 -26.78 -12.66 5.84
C ARG A 2 -25.27 -12.42 5.84
N ALA A 3 -24.85 -11.19 5.49
CA ALA A 3 -23.47 -10.78 5.71
C ALA A 3 -23.23 -10.79 7.23
N ASN A 4 -22.40 -11.71 7.71
CA ASN A 4 -21.92 -11.65 9.08
C ASN A 4 -20.99 -10.43 9.16
N PHE A 5 -21.48 -9.35 9.76
CA PHE A 5 -20.64 -8.22 10.15
C PHE A 5 -19.65 -8.74 11.20
N ILE A 6 -18.38 -8.88 10.82
CA ILE A 6 -17.31 -9.15 11.78
C ILE A 6 -17.13 -7.86 12.60
N ALA A 7 -17.66 -7.83 13.81
CA ALA A 7 -17.43 -6.73 14.75
C ALA A 7 -15.98 -6.79 15.27
N GLY A 8 -15.31 -5.63 15.38
CA GLY A 8 -14.07 -5.50 16.16
C GLY A 8 -12.80 -5.07 15.42
N PHE A 9 -12.85 -4.65 14.14
CA PHE A 9 -11.66 -4.08 13.51
C PHE A 9 -11.39 -2.66 14.01
N GLU A 10 -10.10 -2.32 14.05
CA GLU A 10 -9.67 -0.94 14.21
C GLU A 10 -10.23 -0.09 13.05
N LYS A 11 -10.57 1.18 13.34
CA LYS A 11 -11.24 2.08 12.41
C LYS A 11 -10.36 3.28 12.04
N SER A 12 -10.35 3.66 10.77
CA SER A 12 -9.69 4.89 10.32
C SER A 12 -10.44 6.13 10.83
N ASP A 13 -9.89 7.32 10.60
CA ASP A 13 -10.58 8.58 10.93
C ASP A 13 -11.83 8.81 10.07
N MET A 14 -12.02 7.99 9.03
CA MET A 14 -13.23 7.91 8.21
C MET A 14 -14.24 6.89 8.74
N GLY A 15 -13.94 6.17 9.82
CA GLY A 15 -14.76 5.08 10.34
C GLY A 15 -14.67 3.78 9.54
N TRP A 16 -13.71 3.67 8.61
CA TRP A 16 -13.52 2.49 7.77
C TRP A 16 -12.73 1.41 8.51
N ASP A 17 -13.10 0.14 8.33
CA ASP A 17 -12.36 -0.98 8.89
C ASP A 17 -10.96 -1.09 8.28
N LEU A 18 -9.94 -1.25 9.13
CA LEU A 18 -8.57 -1.51 8.69
C LEU A 18 -8.42 -3.00 8.35
N THR A 19 -8.74 -3.36 7.10
CA THR A 19 -8.70 -4.75 6.61
C THR A 19 -7.74 -4.92 5.43
N PRO A 20 -6.41 -4.90 5.64
CA PRO A 20 -5.44 -5.08 4.56
C PRO A 20 -5.60 -6.44 3.83
N SER A 21 -6.12 -7.46 4.51
CA SER A 21 -6.44 -8.77 3.92
C SER A 21 -7.54 -8.69 2.85
N SER A 22 -8.45 -7.71 2.93
CA SER A 22 -9.49 -7.51 1.91
C SER A 22 -8.88 -7.14 0.56
N LEU A 23 -7.75 -6.43 0.53
CA LEU A 23 -7.03 -6.12 -0.69
C LEU A 23 -6.49 -7.39 -1.35
N GLN A 24 -5.91 -8.31 -0.55
CA GLN A 24 -5.40 -9.58 -1.05
C GLN A 24 -6.51 -10.41 -1.72
N TRP A 25 -7.64 -10.54 -1.01
CA TRP A 25 -8.80 -11.27 -1.52
C TRP A 25 -9.34 -10.65 -2.80
N LEU A 26 -9.49 -9.32 -2.85
CA LEU A 26 -9.99 -8.60 -4.02
C LEU A 26 -9.08 -8.82 -5.24
N LEU A 27 -7.77 -8.65 -5.07
CA LEU A 27 -6.81 -8.81 -6.18
C LEU A 27 -6.79 -10.24 -6.72
N GLN A 28 -6.84 -11.25 -5.85
CA GLN A 28 -6.96 -12.64 -6.28
C GLN A 28 -8.27 -12.86 -7.06
N ALA A 29 -9.40 -12.40 -6.53
CA ALA A 29 -10.70 -12.56 -7.19
C ALA A 29 -10.76 -11.87 -8.57
N LEU A 30 -10.16 -10.69 -8.71
CA LEU A 30 -10.06 -9.99 -10.00
C LEU A 30 -9.16 -10.75 -10.98
N TRP A 31 -8.03 -11.27 -10.51
CA TRP A 31 -7.12 -12.06 -11.34
C TRP A 31 -7.77 -13.35 -11.83
N ASP A 32 -8.35 -14.14 -10.93
CA ASP A 32 -9.01 -15.41 -11.27
C ASP A 32 -10.16 -15.22 -12.25
N ARG A 33 -10.84 -14.07 -12.20
CA ARG A 33 -11.96 -13.76 -13.08
C ARG A 33 -11.52 -13.26 -14.46
N TYR A 34 -10.54 -12.35 -14.51
CA TYR A 34 -10.26 -11.59 -15.73
C TYR A 34 -8.90 -11.90 -16.37
N HIS A 35 -7.92 -12.38 -15.61
CA HIS A 35 -6.57 -12.70 -16.10
C HIS A 35 -5.89 -11.53 -16.85
N VAL A 36 -6.15 -10.29 -16.41
CA VAL A 36 -5.52 -9.07 -16.95
C VAL A 36 -4.57 -8.44 -15.92
N PRO A 37 -3.54 -7.69 -16.36
CA PRO A 37 -2.63 -7.00 -15.45
C PRO A 37 -3.36 -6.02 -14.53
N LEU A 38 -3.00 -6.00 -13.25
CA LEU A 38 -3.64 -5.19 -12.21
C LEU A 38 -2.74 -4.04 -11.76
N PHE A 39 -3.36 -2.88 -11.53
CA PHE A 39 -2.78 -1.76 -10.82
C PHE A 39 -3.68 -1.41 -9.64
N ILE A 40 -3.07 -1.21 -8.46
CA ILE A 40 -3.76 -0.61 -7.33
C ILE A 40 -3.60 0.89 -7.51
N THR A 41 -4.63 1.56 -8.00
CA THR A 41 -4.61 3.00 -8.28
C THR A 41 -4.73 3.84 -7.02
N GLU A 42 -5.41 3.32 -6.00
CA GLU A 42 -5.57 4.00 -4.71
C GLU A 42 -5.63 2.99 -3.58
N SER A 43 -4.87 3.27 -2.52
CA SER A 43 -4.93 2.56 -1.24
C SER A 43 -4.24 3.43 -0.18
N GLY A 44 -4.87 3.59 0.97
CA GLY A 44 -4.42 4.52 1.98
C GLY A 44 -5.20 4.44 3.27
N LEU A 45 -4.77 5.25 4.25
CA LEU A 45 -5.41 5.34 5.55
C LEU A 45 -5.53 6.81 5.97
N ALA A 46 -6.76 7.24 6.25
CA ALA A 46 -7.03 8.48 6.97
C ALA A 46 -6.62 8.32 8.43
N ASP A 47 -5.59 9.07 8.82
CA ASP A 47 -4.94 8.98 10.13
C ASP A 47 -4.26 10.32 10.45
N GLY A 48 -5.08 11.35 10.71
CA GLY A 48 -4.68 12.74 10.95
C GLY A 48 -4.09 12.97 12.33
N ASP A 49 -4.67 12.33 13.34
CA ASP A 49 -4.23 12.43 14.75
C ASP A 49 -3.23 11.32 15.13
N GLY A 50 -3.03 10.35 14.24
CA GLY A 50 -2.24 9.16 14.52
C GLY A 50 -0.73 9.40 14.55
N THR A 51 -0.08 8.52 15.29
CA THR A 51 1.37 8.46 15.53
C THR A 51 2.20 8.04 14.29
N GLU A 52 1.65 8.17 13.08
CA GLU A 52 2.17 7.62 11.81
C GLU A 52 2.25 6.08 11.73
N PHE A 53 2.25 5.38 12.88
CA PHE A 53 2.40 3.93 12.96
C PHE A 53 1.21 3.17 12.40
N ARG A 54 -0.02 3.67 12.58
CA ARG A 54 -1.24 3.02 12.06
C ARG A 54 -1.22 3.00 10.53
N ARG A 55 -0.96 4.16 9.92
CA ARG A 55 -0.75 4.29 8.47
C ARG A 55 0.38 3.38 7.99
N THR A 56 1.52 3.39 8.67
CA THR A 56 2.67 2.53 8.32
C THR A 56 2.28 1.05 8.33
N ARG A 57 1.66 0.57 9.42
CA ARG A 57 1.25 -0.83 9.56
C ARG A 57 0.25 -1.25 8.47
N TYR A 58 -0.74 -0.39 8.20
CA TYR A 58 -1.73 -0.65 7.14
C TYR A 58 -1.07 -0.76 5.76
N LEU A 59 -0.21 0.21 5.40
CA LEU A 59 0.49 0.22 4.12
C LEU A 59 1.45 -0.96 3.97
N SER A 60 2.24 -1.27 5.02
CA SER A 60 3.12 -2.45 5.05
C SER A 60 2.36 -3.74 4.82
N ALA A 61 1.20 -3.91 5.48
CA ALA A 61 0.38 -5.10 5.32
C ALA A 61 -0.20 -5.22 3.90
N CYS A 62 -0.63 -4.11 3.30
CA CYS A 62 -1.08 -4.08 1.90
C CYS A 62 0.05 -4.48 0.93
N LEU A 63 1.24 -3.92 1.10
CA LEU A 63 2.40 -4.24 0.27
C LEU A 63 2.84 -5.70 0.45
N ALA A 64 2.79 -6.25 1.66
CA ALA A 64 3.07 -7.66 1.92
C ALA A 64 2.04 -8.58 1.25
N ALA A 65 0.74 -8.25 1.31
CA ALA A 65 -0.30 -8.98 0.60
C ALA A 65 -0.09 -8.98 -0.92
N ILE A 66 0.27 -7.84 -1.51
CA ILE A 66 0.57 -7.73 -2.94
C ILE A 66 1.80 -8.57 -3.29
N ALA A 67 2.85 -8.49 -2.48
CA ALA A 67 4.08 -9.26 -2.64
C ALA A 67 3.81 -10.78 -2.69
N GLU A 68 2.95 -11.29 -1.79
CA GLU A 68 2.55 -12.69 -1.77
C GLU A 68 1.78 -13.11 -3.03
N LEU A 69 0.89 -12.26 -3.55
CA LEU A 69 0.13 -12.55 -4.77
C LEU A 69 1.04 -12.58 -6.00
N VAL A 70 1.96 -11.62 -6.10
CA VAL A 70 2.95 -11.59 -7.19
C VAL A 70 3.82 -12.85 -7.16
N ALA A 71 4.23 -13.31 -5.98
CA ALA A 71 4.97 -14.56 -5.83
C ALA A 71 4.14 -15.80 -6.25
N LYS A 72 2.81 -15.73 -6.19
CA LYS A 72 1.88 -16.76 -6.67
C LYS A 72 1.55 -16.63 -8.16
N GLY A 73 2.14 -15.67 -8.88
CA GLY A 73 1.97 -15.49 -10.32
C GLY A 73 0.86 -14.51 -10.73
N VAL A 74 0.21 -13.84 -9.77
CA VAL A 74 -0.76 -12.77 -10.08
C VAL A 74 -0.03 -11.57 -10.69
N ASP A 75 -0.52 -11.07 -11.83
CA ASP A 75 0.16 -10.00 -12.56
C ASP A 75 -0.17 -8.60 -12.01
N VAL A 76 0.38 -8.24 -10.85
CA VAL A 76 0.30 -6.89 -10.29
C VAL A 76 1.48 -6.04 -10.76
N ARG A 77 1.20 -4.88 -11.35
CA ARG A 77 2.20 -4.02 -12.00
C ARG A 77 2.53 -2.75 -11.22
N GLY A 78 1.70 -2.33 -10.28
CA GLY A 78 1.96 -1.12 -9.51
C GLY A 78 1.03 -0.92 -8.32
N TYR A 79 1.50 -0.13 -7.37
CA TYR A 79 0.79 0.31 -6.18
C TYR A 79 0.95 1.83 -6.04
N LEU A 80 -0.18 2.54 -6.07
CA LEU A 80 -0.24 3.98 -5.92
C LEU A 80 -0.88 4.29 -4.57
N VAL A 81 -0.10 4.91 -3.68
CA VAL A 81 -0.58 5.30 -2.36
C VAL A 81 -1.53 6.49 -2.49
N TRP A 82 -2.69 6.39 -1.85
CA TRP A 82 -3.57 7.52 -1.59
C TRP A 82 -3.21 8.05 -0.19
N THR A 83 -2.41 9.12 -0.06
CA THR A 83 -1.93 10.05 -1.09
C THR A 83 -0.51 10.52 -0.84
N LEU A 84 0.05 11.25 -1.81
CA LEU A 84 1.28 12.00 -1.58
C LEU A 84 1.10 13.07 -0.49
N LEU A 85 0.12 13.97 -0.62
CA LEU A 85 -0.14 15.09 0.27
C LEU A 85 -1.49 14.95 0.97
N ASP A 86 -1.60 15.46 2.20
CA ASP A 86 -2.91 15.78 2.78
C ASP A 86 -3.67 16.72 1.83
N ASN A 87 -4.93 16.39 1.53
CA ASN A 87 -5.73 17.07 0.53
C ASN A 87 -7.18 17.32 1.04
N PHE A 88 -8.03 17.84 0.16
CA PHE A 88 -9.45 18.03 0.40
C PHE A 88 -10.20 16.73 0.12
N GLU A 89 -10.82 16.15 1.14
CA GLU A 89 -11.56 14.89 1.08
C GLU A 89 -13.07 15.15 0.92
N TRP A 90 -13.46 15.76 -0.20
CA TRP A 90 -14.86 15.91 -0.62
C TRP A 90 -15.78 16.47 0.49
N ALA A 91 -16.85 15.75 0.83
CA ALA A 91 -17.82 16.15 1.85
C ALA A 91 -17.21 16.20 3.27
N GLU A 92 -16.10 15.52 3.51
CA GLU A 92 -15.38 15.53 4.79
C GLU A 92 -14.40 16.71 4.91
N GLY A 93 -14.20 17.45 3.81
CA GLY A 93 -13.31 18.60 3.76
C GLY A 93 -11.86 18.24 4.13
N PHE A 94 -11.25 19.07 4.96
CA PHE A 94 -9.83 18.95 5.34
C PHE A 94 -9.58 18.13 6.62
N ARG A 95 -10.64 17.54 7.19
CA ARG A 95 -10.54 16.76 8.43
C ARG A 95 -9.74 15.47 8.22
N PRO A 96 -10.08 14.60 7.25
CA PRO A 96 -9.32 13.37 7.02
C PRO A 96 -7.95 13.68 6.43
N ARG A 97 -6.93 12.93 6.85
CA ARG A 97 -5.55 13.11 6.40
C ARG A 97 -5.01 11.79 5.87
N PHE A 98 -4.96 11.67 4.54
CA PHE A 98 -4.42 10.48 3.87
C PHE A 98 -2.93 10.59 3.52
N GLY A 99 -2.39 11.81 3.47
CA GLY A 99 -1.08 12.09 2.93
C GLY A 99 0.05 11.41 3.68
N ILE A 100 0.99 10.83 2.94
CA ILE A 100 2.31 10.46 3.47
C ILE A 100 3.18 11.69 3.74
N ILE A 101 2.78 12.86 3.25
CA ILE A 101 3.34 14.17 3.57
C ILE A 101 2.19 15.01 4.14
N HIS A 102 2.40 15.53 5.33
CA HIS A 102 1.51 16.49 5.95
C HIS A 102 1.54 17.82 5.18
N ASN A 103 0.38 18.40 4.93
CA ASN A 103 0.22 19.75 4.38
C ASN A 103 -0.45 20.66 5.40
N CYS A 104 0.27 21.66 5.89
CA CYS A 104 -0.31 22.72 6.70
C CYS A 104 -1.11 23.66 5.78
N PHE A 105 -2.44 23.64 5.84
CA PHE A 105 -3.27 24.36 4.88
C PHE A 105 -3.16 25.90 4.98
N ASP A 106 -2.85 26.43 6.16
CA ASP A 106 -2.68 27.88 6.35
C ASP A 106 -1.40 28.41 5.71
N THR A 107 -0.29 27.66 5.83
CA THR A 107 1.05 28.12 5.39
C THR A 107 1.53 27.43 4.12
N GLN A 108 0.86 26.36 3.69
CA GLN A 108 1.29 25.45 2.63
C GLN A 108 2.66 24.79 2.89
N THR A 109 3.10 24.75 4.16
CA THR A 109 4.30 24.00 4.55
C THR A 109 4.03 22.51 4.41
N ARG A 110 4.95 21.79 3.74
CA ARG A 110 4.88 20.33 3.56
C ARG A 110 5.93 19.64 4.40
N THR A 111 5.49 18.70 5.24
CA THR A 111 6.36 17.95 6.15
C THR A 111 6.14 16.45 5.94
N PRO A 112 7.15 15.68 5.49
CA PRO A 112 7.00 14.24 5.36
C PRO A 112 6.59 13.60 6.69
N ARG A 113 5.61 12.70 6.64
CA ARG A 113 5.32 11.82 7.77
C ARG A 113 6.40 10.75 7.79
N ARG A 114 7.39 10.93 8.67
CA ARG A 114 8.73 10.35 8.52
C ARG A 114 8.69 8.83 8.38
N VAL A 115 7.92 8.15 9.23
CA VAL A 115 7.91 6.68 9.26
C VAL A 115 7.34 6.08 7.95
N PRO A 116 6.09 6.39 7.53
CA PRO A 116 5.54 5.83 6.30
C PRO A 116 6.28 6.34 5.05
N PHE A 117 6.76 7.58 5.05
CA PHE A 117 7.53 8.13 3.94
C PHE A 117 8.83 7.36 3.70
N GLU A 118 9.63 7.15 4.76
CA GLU A 118 10.90 6.42 4.66
C GLU A 118 10.69 4.94 4.32
N MET A 119 9.64 4.32 4.86
CA MET A 119 9.25 2.95 4.50
C MET A 119 8.94 2.85 2.99
N LEU A 120 8.05 3.70 2.46
CA LEU A 120 7.72 3.69 1.02
C LEU A 120 8.93 4.03 0.14
N ARG A 121 9.74 5.01 0.54
CA ARG A 121 10.99 5.36 -0.14
C ARG A 121 11.93 4.15 -0.21
N GLY A 122 12.08 3.44 0.91
CA GLY A 122 12.84 2.21 1.00
C GLY A 122 12.32 1.11 0.09
N VAL A 123 10.99 0.99 -0.05
CA VAL A 123 10.35 0.04 -0.95
C VAL A 123 10.67 0.38 -2.40
N PHE A 124 10.33 1.59 -2.84
CA PHE A 124 10.43 2.00 -4.24
C PHE A 124 11.88 2.09 -4.75
N THR A 125 12.83 2.50 -3.90
CA THR A 125 14.24 2.58 -4.29
C THR A 125 14.88 1.21 -4.49
N ARG A 126 14.53 0.21 -3.66
CA ARG A 126 15.06 -1.15 -3.79
C ARG A 126 14.48 -1.88 -4.99
N THR A 127 13.22 -1.61 -5.34
CA THR A 127 12.62 -2.11 -6.59
C THR A 127 13.31 -1.52 -7.81
N LYS A 128 13.73 -0.25 -7.79
CA LYS A 128 14.48 0.39 -8.88
C LYS A 128 15.85 -0.26 -9.10
N ALA A 129 16.56 -0.63 -8.03
CA ALA A 129 17.84 -1.34 -8.14
C ALA A 129 17.67 -2.73 -8.77
N ALA A 130 16.58 -3.43 -8.48
CA ALA A 130 16.25 -4.73 -9.08
C ALA A 130 15.72 -4.64 -10.53
N ALA A 131 15.27 -3.45 -10.97
CA ALA A 131 14.65 -3.23 -12.28
C ALA A 131 15.60 -2.67 -13.35
N THR A 132 16.91 -2.56 -13.08
CA THR A 132 17.90 -2.24 -14.13
C THR A 132 17.99 -3.41 -15.10
N LEU A 133 17.26 -3.34 -16.21
CA LEU A 133 17.23 -4.38 -17.25
C LEU A 133 18.55 -4.40 -18.02
N PRO A 134 19.20 -5.57 -18.22
CA PRO A 134 20.23 -5.73 -19.23
C PRO A 134 19.59 -5.52 -20.61
N ASN A 135 20.31 -4.86 -21.51
CA ASN A 135 19.87 -4.41 -22.82
C ASN A 135 19.01 -5.44 -23.60
N GLY A 136 17.89 -4.93 -24.10
CA GLY A 136 17.24 -5.26 -25.37
C GLY A 136 17.21 -6.73 -25.80
N HIS A 137 16.20 -7.47 -25.35
CA HIS A 137 15.39 -8.37 -26.18
C HIS A 137 14.07 -8.63 -25.43
N ARG A 138 12.94 -8.65 -26.15
CA ARG A 138 11.63 -8.99 -25.56
C ARG A 138 11.65 -10.48 -25.24
N ASP A 139 11.62 -10.84 -23.96
CA ASP A 139 11.38 -12.21 -23.55
C ASP A 139 10.03 -12.34 -22.84
N SER A 140 9.26 -13.31 -23.30
CA SER A 140 7.92 -13.65 -22.85
C SER A 140 8.00 -14.62 -21.69
N GLY A 141 8.04 -14.08 -20.47
CA GLY A 141 7.86 -14.87 -19.25
C GLY A 141 8.89 -14.57 -18.19
N HIS A 142 8.39 -14.12 -17.03
CA HIS A 142 9.15 -13.91 -15.79
C HIS A 142 10.06 -12.65 -15.79
N THR A 143 9.73 -11.65 -14.96
CA THR A 143 10.46 -10.38 -14.89
C THR A 143 11.03 -10.17 -13.47
N PRO A 144 12.31 -9.75 -13.32
CA PRO A 144 13.00 -9.57 -12.02
C PRO A 144 12.30 -8.63 -11.01
N ALA A 145 11.47 -7.71 -11.49
CA ALA A 145 10.67 -6.82 -10.64
C ALA A 145 9.66 -7.58 -9.75
N ARG A 146 9.23 -8.78 -10.17
CA ARG A 146 8.28 -9.62 -9.43
C ARG A 146 8.88 -10.16 -8.13
N ASP A 147 10.16 -10.56 -8.15
CA ASP A 147 10.85 -11.12 -6.98
C ASP A 147 11.19 -10.06 -5.91
N ALA A 148 11.39 -8.81 -6.34
CA ALA A 148 11.76 -7.70 -5.46
C ALA A 148 10.59 -7.23 -4.58
N LEU A 149 9.37 -7.21 -5.11
CA LEU A 149 8.15 -6.94 -4.34
C LEU A 149 7.91 -8.07 -3.32
N GLY A 150 8.02 -9.33 -3.76
CA GLY A 150 7.85 -10.56 -2.97
C GLY A 150 8.65 -10.60 -1.65
N LYS A 151 9.97 -10.38 -1.73
CA LYS A 151 10.87 -10.48 -0.57
C LYS A 151 10.73 -9.31 0.42
N LEU A 152 10.43 -8.13 -0.11
CA LEU A 152 10.48 -6.89 0.64
C LEU A 152 9.27 -6.67 1.56
N GLY A 153 8.06 -7.06 1.12
CA GLY A 153 6.86 -6.98 1.95
C GLY A 153 6.96 -7.85 3.21
N LYS A 154 7.63 -9.01 3.08
CA LYS A 154 7.83 -9.95 4.18
C LYS A 154 8.86 -9.46 5.20
N ASP A 155 10.01 -8.94 4.74
CA ASP A 155 11.09 -8.45 5.61
C ASP A 155 10.70 -7.20 6.43
N VAL A 156 9.94 -6.27 5.84
CA VAL A 156 9.47 -5.05 6.51
C VAL A 156 8.41 -5.40 7.56
N TYR A 157 7.49 -6.31 7.23
CA TYR A 157 6.46 -6.77 8.16
C TYR A 157 7.07 -7.57 9.33
N GLU A 158 7.97 -8.52 9.05
CA GLU A 158 8.57 -9.40 10.06
C GLU A 158 9.52 -8.64 11.01
N LYS A 159 10.33 -7.69 10.52
CA LYS A 159 11.27 -6.94 11.37
C LYS A 159 10.64 -5.89 12.27
N GLN A 160 9.46 -5.36 11.91
CA GLN A 160 8.86 -4.25 12.65
C GLN A 160 7.63 -4.64 13.48
N PHE A 161 6.93 -5.74 13.19
CA PHE A 161 5.59 -5.96 13.76
C PHE A 161 5.26 -7.38 14.24
N ARG A 162 6.15 -8.39 14.14
CA ARG A 162 5.86 -9.76 14.63
C ARG A 162 6.21 -10.01 16.11
N GLN A 163 6.80 -9.02 16.80
CA GLN A 163 7.21 -9.12 18.21
C GLN A 163 6.39 -8.25 19.18
N GLN A 164 5.20 -7.78 18.76
CA GLN A 164 4.25 -7.10 19.63
C GLN A 164 2.98 -7.94 19.78
#